data_AF-A0A8H5I7P1-F1
#
_entry.id   AF-A0A8H5I7P1-F1
#
_cell.length_a   1.000
_cell.length_b   1.000
_cell.length_c   1.000
_cell.angle_alpha   90.00
_cell.angle_beta   90.00
_cell.angle_gamma   90.00
#
_symmetry.space_group_name_H-M   'P 1'
#
loop_
_entity.id
_entity.type
_entity.pdbx_description
1 polymer ?
#
loop_
_entity_poly.entity_id
_entity_poly.type
_entity_poly.pdbx_seq_one_letter_code
_entity_poly.pdbx_strand_id
1 'polypeptide(L)'
;MGGQDRDKQFGEKRSGRHGRSDQDPNIRGKSRQAQRNLFSYPGVNLIWLSRISELKIQKAAKMSARHATEQYITPKRGMATAKTTILGRTRADLRRERKLPDGVGGHSRKVDSALPGKHTRLLYDQLSWKEASVLAQLRTGMARLNGYLYQIRAAPSDECPCGRAKETVEHFLFRCIKWTAQRKDMMLQCVEAKRGNLSFHLGGKAVSDGQEWTPNMKAVRATIQFAIATGRLEQR
;
A
#
# COMPACT_ATOMS: atom_id res chain seq x y z
N MET A 1 -72.64 -10.05 32.99
CA MET A 1 -73.61 -10.65 32.03
C MET A 1 -73.55 -9.79 30.79
N GLY A 2 -72.71 -10.11 29.82
CA GLY A 2 -72.93 -11.08 28.73
C GLY A 2 -73.13 -10.24 27.47
N GLY A 3 -72.18 -10.18 26.52
CA GLY A 3 -71.94 -11.19 25.47
C GLY A 3 -73.09 -11.12 24.45
N GLN A 4 -72.93 -11.00 23.14
CA GLN A 4 -71.86 -11.36 22.21
C GLN A 4 -72.21 -10.81 20.79
N ASP A 5 -71.17 -10.49 20.02
CA ASP A 5 -70.90 -10.82 18.61
C ASP A 5 -72.02 -11.07 17.58
N ARG A 6 -71.86 -10.42 16.40
CA ARG A 6 -71.44 -11.13 15.17
C ARG A 6 -71.06 -10.21 13.99
N ASP A 7 -69.78 -10.27 13.64
CA ASP A 7 -69.15 -10.46 12.33
C ASP A 7 -69.88 -10.10 11.02
N LYS A 8 -69.17 -9.36 10.14
CA LYS A 8 -68.71 -9.89 8.84
C LYS A 8 -67.57 -9.08 8.21
N GLN A 9 -66.57 -9.85 7.76
CA GLN A 9 -65.31 -9.53 7.08
C GLN A 9 -65.47 -8.91 5.68
N PHE A 10 -64.47 -8.14 5.22
CA PHE A 10 -63.48 -8.54 4.17
C PHE A 10 -62.61 -7.34 3.73
N GLY A 11 -61.31 -7.55 3.47
CA GLY A 11 -60.55 -6.65 2.58
C GLY A 11 -59.10 -6.32 2.92
N GLU A 12 -58.25 -7.33 3.06
CA GLU A 12 -56.78 -7.25 3.10
C GLU A 12 -56.17 -6.70 1.78
N LYS A 13 -55.38 -5.61 1.80
CA LYS A 13 -54.33 -5.31 0.78
C LYS A 13 -53.14 -4.47 1.30
N ARG A 14 -52.05 -5.18 1.63
CA ARG A 14 -50.64 -5.06 1.15
C ARG A 14 -49.93 -3.69 1.08
N SER A 15 -48.88 -3.61 1.92
CA SER A 15 -47.48 -3.21 1.63
C SER A 15 -47.19 -2.24 0.46
N GLY A 16 -47.03 -0.95 0.78
CA GLY A 16 -46.29 0.01 -0.05
C GLY A 16 -44.80 0.02 0.30
N ARG A 17 -43.98 -0.71 -0.46
CA ARG A 17 -42.51 -0.54 -0.48
C ARG A 17 -42.18 0.93 -0.74
N HIS A 18 -41.45 1.57 0.17
CA HIS A 18 -40.78 2.82 -0.12
C HIS A 18 -39.78 2.59 -1.26
N GLY A 19 -40.14 3.07 -2.45
CA GLY A 19 -39.29 3.08 -3.63
C GLY A 19 -38.01 3.84 -3.32
N ARG A 20 -36.86 3.22 -3.60
CA ARG A 20 -35.59 3.90 -3.75
C ARG A 20 -35.78 4.94 -4.84
N SER A 21 -35.89 6.20 -4.45
CA SER A 21 -35.85 7.33 -5.37
C SER A 21 -34.47 7.35 -6.02
N ASP A 22 -34.46 7.24 -7.35
CA ASP A 22 -33.28 7.43 -8.19
C ASP A 22 -32.58 8.75 -7.84
N GLN A 23 -31.36 8.65 -7.31
CA GLN A 23 -30.52 9.83 -7.10
C GLN A 23 -30.02 10.34 -8.44
N ASP A 24 -30.38 11.58 -8.75
CA ASP A 24 -29.96 12.37 -9.91
C ASP A 24 -28.44 12.20 -10.20
N PRO A 25 -28.05 11.78 -11.43
CA PRO A 25 -26.66 11.53 -11.81
C PRO A 25 -25.73 12.75 -11.61
N ASN A 26 -26.27 13.96 -11.60
CA ASN A 26 -25.52 15.19 -11.30
C ASN A 26 -25.05 15.25 -9.83
N ILE A 27 -25.88 14.77 -8.91
CA ILE A 27 -25.55 14.69 -7.47
C ILE A 27 -24.46 13.64 -7.25
N ARG A 28 -24.55 12.50 -7.94
CA ARG A 28 -23.53 11.43 -7.87
C ARG A 28 -22.16 11.90 -8.34
N GLY A 29 -22.10 12.72 -9.40
CA GLY A 29 -20.87 13.33 -9.91
C GLY A 29 -20.22 14.30 -8.91
N LYS A 30 -21.03 15.17 -8.29
CA LYS A 30 -20.57 16.12 -7.26
C LYS A 30 -20.05 15.40 -6.01
N SER A 31 -20.74 14.35 -5.56
CA SER A 31 -20.31 13.52 -4.42
C SER A 31 -18.96 12.83 -4.67
N ARG A 32 -18.75 12.28 -5.88
CA ARG A 32 -17.46 11.67 -6.26
C ARG A 32 -16.31 12.68 -6.27
N GLN A 33 -16.56 13.91 -6.74
CA GLN A 33 -15.55 14.98 -6.74
C GLN A 33 -15.21 15.43 -5.32
N ALA A 34 -16.21 15.59 -4.44
CA ALA A 34 -16.00 15.92 -3.04
C ALA A 34 -15.20 14.84 -2.31
N GLN A 35 -15.52 13.56 -2.54
CA GLN A 35 -14.77 12.43 -1.98
C GLN A 35 -13.31 12.40 -2.45
N ARG A 36 -13.04 12.64 -3.75
CA ARG A 36 -11.67 12.76 -4.26
C ARG A 36 -10.87 13.87 -3.57
N ASN A 37 -11.51 15.01 -3.32
CA ASN A 37 -10.85 16.13 -2.64
C ASN A 37 -10.55 15.81 -1.16
N LEU A 38 -11.48 15.16 -0.45
CA LEU A 38 -11.30 14.75 0.95
C LEU A 38 -10.17 13.72 1.12
N PHE A 39 -10.07 12.76 0.20
CA PHE A 39 -8.97 11.78 0.19
C PHE A 39 -7.60 12.39 -0.18
N SER A 40 -7.57 13.57 -0.80
CA SER A 40 -6.33 14.23 -1.23
C SER A 40 -5.68 15.12 -0.16
N TYR A 41 -6.39 15.42 0.95
CA TYR A 41 -5.92 16.30 2.02
C TYR A 41 -6.25 15.74 3.42
N PRO A 42 -5.40 14.89 4.01
CA PRO A 42 -5.63 14.25 5.31
C PRO A 42 -5.48 15.19 6.53
N GLY A 43 -5.87 16.46 6.41
CA GLY A 43 -5.81 17.46 7.49
C GLY A 43 -6.90 18.52 7.44
N VAL A 44 -7.95 18.32 6.64
CA VAL A 44 -9.10 19.23 6.56
C VAL A 44 -10.21 18.71 7.47
N ASN A 45 -10.56 19.46 8.51
CA ASN A 45 -11.68 19.14 9.39
C ASN A 45 -12.98 19.71 8.81
N LEU A 46 -14.00 18.87 8.61
CA LEU A 46 -15.34 19.31 8.27
C LEU A 46 -16.15 19.50 9.55
N ILE A 47 -16.66 20.70 9.73
CA ILE A 47 -17.52 21.04 10.86
C ILE A 47 -18.90 21.41 10.31
N TRP A 48 -19.93 20.72 10.78
CA TRP A 48 -21.31 21.09 10.51
C TRP A 48 -21.70 22.25 11.42
N LEU A 49 -21.96 23.41 10.81
CA LEU A 49 -22.42 24.59 11.53
C LEU A 49 -23.95 24.58 11.62
N SER A 50 -24.46 24.89 12.81
CA SER A 50 -25.90 25.02 13.04
C SER A 50 -26.48 26.17 12.21
N ARG A 51 -27.76 26.06 11.84
CA ARG A 51 -28.46 27.12 11.09
C ARG A 51 -28.54 28.43 11.87
N ILE A 52 -28.58 28.35 13.20
CA ILE A 52 -28.82 29.48 14.11
C ILE A 52 -27.52 30.20 14.47
N SER A 53 -26.34 29.63 14.13
CA SER A 53 -25.09 30.32 14.43
C SER A 53 -24.96 31.61 13.62
N GLU A 54 -24.60 32.70 14.29
CA GLU A 54 -24.44 34.01 13.64
C GLU A 54 -22.99 34.34 13.29
N LEU A 55 -22.25 33.35 12.77
CA LEU A 55 -20.87 33.57 12.39
C LEU A 55 -20.80 34.50 11.17
N LYS A 56 -19.89 35.47 11.21
CA LYS A 56 -19.67 36.42 10.10
C LYS A 56 -19.43 35.71 8.76
N ILE A 57 -18.72 34.58 8.79
CA ILE A 57 -18.41 33.74 7.62
C ILE A 57 -19.69 33.11 7.03
N GLN A 58 -20.61 32.65 7.88
CA GLN A 58 -21.87 32.04 7.43
C GLN A 58 -22.80 33.08 6.80
N LYS A 59 -22.88 34.29 7.39
CA LYS A 59 -23.64 35.42 6.83
C LYS A 59 -23.07 35.83 5.47
N ALA A 60 -21.75 35.98 5.36
CA ALA A 60 -21.07 36.33 4.11
C ALA A 60 -21.24 35.26 3.01
N ALA A 61 -21.11 33.98 3.37
CA ALA A 61 -21.32 32.87 2.43
C ALA A 61 -22.76 32.82 1.92
N LYS A 62 -23.76 33.03 2.79
CA LYS A 62 -25.18 33.05 2.41
C LYS A 62 -25.52 34.23 1.51
N MET A 63 -25.00 35.43 1.79
CA MET A 63 -25.18 36.58 0.90
C MET A 63 -24.54 36.35 -0.47
N SER A 64 -23.32 35.80 -0.50
CA SER A 64 -22.63 35.46 -1.75
C SER A 64 -23.40 34.41 -2.56
N ALA A 65 -23.98 33.40 -1.91
CA ALA A 65 -24.80 32.40 -2.56
C ALA A 65 -26.08 32.99 -3.17
N ARG A 66 -26.74 33.92 -2.47
CA ARG A 66 -27.93 34.64 -2.99
C ARG A 66 -27.59 35.48 -4.22
N HIS A 67 -26.54 36.28 -4.11
CA HIS A 67 -26.06 37.11 -5.22
C HIS A 67 -25.67 36.25 -6.44
N ALA A 68 -25.11 35.06 -6.24
CA ALA A 68 -24.80 34.15 -7.34
C ALA A 68 -26.04 33.52 -8.03
N THR A 69 -27.22 33.62 -7.41
CA THR A 69 -28.50 33.11 -7.95
C THR A 69 -29.39 34.20 -8.56
N GLU A 70 -28.97 35.47 -8.52
CA GLU A 70 -29.70 36.56 -9.15
C GLU A 70 -29.73 36.39 -10.68
N GLN A 71 -30.88 36.69 -11.28
CA GLN A 71 -31.05 36.62 -12.73
C GLN A 71 -30.03 37.56 -13.40
N TYR A 72 -29.45 37.11 -14.51
CA TYR A 72 -28.40 37.80 -15.29
C TYR A 72 -26.98 37.79 -14.71
N ILE A 73 -26.73 37.11 -13.59
CA ILE A 73 -25.37 36.94 -13.07
C ILE A 73 -24.71 35.72 -13.72
N THR A 74 -23.70 35.98 -14.55
CA THR A 74 -22.84 34.92 -15.07
C THR A 74 -21.92 34.44 -13.93
N PRO A 75 -21.88 33.14 -13.60
CA PRO A 75 -20.99 32.64 -12.56
C PRO A 75 -19.55 32.92 -12.97
N LYS A 76 -18.86 33.79 -12.22
CA LYS A 76 -17.40 33.93 -12.35
C LYS A 76 -16.77 32.57 -12.02
N ARG A 77 -16.39 31.82 -13.06
CA ARG A 77 -15.45 30.71 -12.93
C ARG A 77 -14.14 31.33 -12.48
N GLY A 78 -13.96 31.49 -11.17
CA GLY A 78 -12.74 32.05 -10.62
C GLY A 78 -11.57 31.30 -11.25
N MET A 79 -10.68 32.04 -11.92
CA MET A 79 -9.42 31.47 -12.40
C MET A 79 -8.83 30.71 -11.23
N ALA A 80 -8.49 29.43 -11.41
CA ALA A 80 -7.93 28.60 -10.36
C ALA A 80 -6.77 29.37 -9.70
N THR A 81 -7.05 29.94 -8.53
CA THR A 81 -6.18 30.94 -7.89
C THR A 81 -4.79 30.37 -7.65
N ALA A 82 -3.78 31.24 -7.58
CA ALA A 82 -2.37 30.95 -7.26
C ALA A 82 -2.13 29.90 -6.14
N LYS A 83 -3.14 29.62 -5.30
CA LYS A 83 -3.20 28.51 -4.35
C LYS A 83 -2.88 27.14 -4.96
N THR A 84 -3.31 26.83 -6.19
CA THR A 84 -2.96 25.56 -6.86
C THR A 84 -1.49 25.51 -7.23
N THR A 85 -0.92 26.63 -7.68
CA THR A 85 0.51 26.77 -7.99
C THR A 85 1.37 26.70 -6.74
N ILE A 86 0.98 27.38 -5.66
CA ILE A 86 1.66 27.30 -4.35
C ILE A 86 1.63 25.87 -3.84
N LEU A 87 0.46 25.23 -3.83
CA LEU A 87 0.32 23.85 -3.35
C LEU A 87 1.06 22.84 -4.25
N GLY A 88 1.11 23.09 -5.56
CA GLY A 88 1.94 22.35 -6.51
C GLY A 88 3.44 22.51 -6.23
N ARG A 89 3.90 23.73 -5.94
CA ARG A 89 5.29 24.03 -5.56
C ARG A 89 5.66 23.37 -4.23
N THR A 90 4.84 23.53 -3.19
CA THR A 90 5.07 22.88 -1.88
C THR A 90 5.10 21.35 -2.02
N ARG A 91 4.24 20.75 -2.86
CA ARG A 91 4.32 19.31 -3.17
C ARG A 91 5.62 18.94 -3.88
N ALA A 92 6.11 19.78 -4.79
CA ALA A 92 7.39 19.56 -5.47
C ALA A 92 8.58 19.73 -4.50
N ASP A 93 8.53 20.72 -3.60
CA ASP A 93 9.53 20.96 -2.55
C ASP A 93 9.60 19.78 -1.58
N LEU A 94 8.47 19.33 -1.03
CA LEU A 94 8.41 18.15 -0.17
C LEU A 94 8.89 16.88 -0.88
N ARG A 95 8.68 16.76 -2.20
CA ARG A 95 9.22 15.64 -2.99
C ARG A 95 10.73 15.75 -3.18
N ARG A 96 11.27 16.97 -3.29
CA ARG A 96 12.72 17.22 -3.35
C ARG A 96 13.38 16.93 -2.00
N GLU A 97 12.78 17.35 -0.91
CA GLU A 97 13.25 17.08 0.46
C GLU A 97 13.17 15.60 0.82
N ARG A 98 12.16 14.88 0.34
CA ARG A 98 12.01 13.43 0.55
C ARG A 98 12.87 12.56 -0.38
N LYS A 99 13.82 13.14 -1.12
CA LYS A 99 14.78 12.32 -1.86
C LYS A 99 15.74 11.68 -0.87
N LEU A 100 15.74 10.34 -0.85
CA LEU A 100 16.75 9.59 -0.12
C LEU A 100 18.14 9.98 -0.64
N PRO A 101 19.17 10.02 0.21
CA PRO A 101 20.54 10.23 -0.22
C PRO A 101 20.93 9.26 -1.34
N ASP A 102 21.79 9.72 -2.25
CA ASP A 102 22.27 8.89 -3.35
C ASP A 102 22.97 7.64 -2.79
N GLY A 103 22.64 6.48 -3.36
CA GLY A 103 23.15 5.17 -2.92
C GLY A 103 22.30 4.45 -1.85
N VAL A 104 21.32 5.11 -1.23
CA VAL A 104 20.45 4.45 -0.23
C VAL A 104 19.42 3.53 -0.90
N GLY A 105 19.30 2.30 -0.41
CA GLY A 105 18.30 1.32 -0.89
C GLY A 105 18.69 0.59 -2.18
N GLY A 106 19.97 0.59 -2.57
CA GLY A 106 20.46 -0.12 -3.76
C GLY A 106 20.09 -1.61 -3.77
N HIS A 107 20.27 -2.31 -2.63
CA HIS A 107 19.86 -3.72 -2.48
C HIS A 107 18.35 -3.90 -2.66
N SER A 108 17.54 -3.13 -1.95
CA SER A 108 16.07 -3.24 -2.07
C SER A 108 15.56 -2.94 -3.47
N ARG A 109 16.16 -1.98 -4.20
CA ARG A 109 15.85 -1.74 -5.62
C ARG A 109 16.27 -2.89 -6.54
N LYS A 110 17.38 -3.57 -6.23
CA LYS A 110 17.82 -4.77 -6.97
C LYS A 110 16.85 -5.94 -6.76
N VAL A 111 16.37 -6.11 -5.53
CA VAL A 111 15.38 -7.13 -5.18
C VAL A 111 14.03 -6.80 -5.81
N ASP A 112 13.56 -5.57 -5.65
CA ASP A 112 12.27 -5.12 -6.11
C ASP A 112 12.40 -3.76 -6.78
N SER A 113 12.33 -3.76 -8.12
CA SER A 113 12.29 -2.53 -8.90
C SER A 113 10.95 -1.80 -8.74
N ALA A 114 9.89 -2.52 -8.33
CA ALA A 114 8.65 -1.89 -7.96
C ALA A 114 8.78 -1.28 -6.56
N LEU A 115 8.32 -0.03 -6.41
CA LEU A 115 8.19 0.57 -5.09
C LEU A 115 7.20 -0.25 -4.24
N PRO A 116 7.41 -0.37 -2.91
CA PRO A 116 6.52 -1.10 -2.04
C PRO A 116 5.06 -0.70 -2.27
N GLY A 117 4.23 -1.70 -2.55
CA GLY A 117 2.87 -1.47 -3.02
C GLY A 117 1.92 -2.59 -2.61
N LYS A 118 0.83 -2.73 -3.37
CA LYS A 118 -0.19 -3.76 -3.11
C LYS A 118 0.41 -5.17 -3.15
N HIS A 119 1.35 -5.44 -4.05
CA HIS A 119 2.02 -6.74 -4.17
C HIS A 119 2.83 -7.06 -2.92
N THR A 120 3.56 -6.09 -2.35
CA THR A 120 4.34 -6.28 -1.13
C THR A 120 3.43 -6.63 0.04
N ARG A 121 2.29 -5.96 0.17
CA ARG A 121 1.31 -6.29 1.21
C ARG A 121 0.78 -7.73 1.05
N LEU A 122 0.34 -8.09 -0.16
CA LEU A 122 -0.15 -9.44 -0.44
C LEU A 122 0.91 -10.53 -0.22
N LEU A 123 2.18 -10.21 -0.47
CA LEU A 123 3.31 -11.11 -0.23
C LEU A 123 3.46 -11.43 1.27
N TYR A 124 3.40 -10.42 2.14
CA TYR A 124 3.59 -10.60 3.59
C TYR A 124 2.34 -11.12 4.29
N ASP A 125 1.13 -10.76 3.87
CA ASP A 125 -0.13 -11.20 4.48
C ASP A 125 -0.31 -12.73 4.42
N GLN A 126 0.40 -13.41 3.52
CA GLN A 126 0.36 -14.88 3.32
C GLN A 126 1.44 -15.64 4.11
N LEU A 127 2.24 -14.95 4.92
CA LEU A 127 3.38 -15.51 5.65
C LEU A 127 3.14 -15.41 7.16
N SER A 128 3.62 -16.41 7.90
CA SER A 128 3.69 -16.31 9.35
C SER A 128 4.70 -15.23 9.76
N TRP A 129 4.62 -14.76 11.02
CA TRP A 129 5.54 -13.76 11.54
C TRP A 129 7.03 -14.16 11.38
N LYS A 130 7.35 -15.44 11.64
CA LYS A 130 8.72 -15.96 11.49
C LYS A 130 9.18 -15.91 10.04
N GLU A 131 8.35 -16.36 9.11
CA GLU A 131 8.63 -16.34 7.67
C GLU A 131 8.76 -14.91 7.12
N ALA A 132 7.86 -14.02 7.54
CA ALA A 132 7.88 -12.61 7.18
C ALA A 132 9.15 -11.90 7.66
N SER A 133 9.61 -12.20 8.89
CA SER A 133 10.85 -11.66 9.44
C SER A 133 12.07 -12.09 8.62
N VAL A 134 12.17 -13.39 8.29
CA VAL A 134 13.22 -13.93 7.44
C VAL A 134 13.20 -13.28 6.05
N LEU A 135 12.02 -13.17 5.43
CA LEU A 135 11.88 -12.53 4.13
C LEU A 135 12.25 -11.04 4.19
N ALA A 136 11.87 -10.32 5.25
CA ALA A 136 12.24 -8.92 5.43
C ALA A 136 13.76 -8.74 5.51
N GLN A 137 14.46 -9.57 6.29
CA GLN A 137 15.93 -9.55 6.36
C GLN A 137 16.57 -9.74 4.98
N LEU A 138 16.08 -10.71 4.19
CA LEU A 138 16.61 -11.00 2.86
C LEU A 138 16.31 -9.86 1.86
N ARG A 139 15.10 -9.27 1.91
CA ARG A 139 14.68 -8.19 1.02
C ARG A 139 15.34 -6.85 1.31
N THR A 140 15.65 -6.56 2.57
CA THR A 140 16.37 -5.34 2.95
C THR A 140 17.88 -5.51 2.84
N GLY A 141 18.37 -6.75 2.90
CA GLY A 141 19.80 -7.04 3.02
C GLY A 141 20.34 -6.79 4.43
N MET A 142 19.50 -6.31 5.34
CA MET A 142 19.79 -6.12 6.76
C MET A 142 19.61 -7.45 7.50
N ALA A 143 20.36 -8.44 7.05
CA ALA A 143 20.32 -9.81 7.55
C ALA A 143 21.51 -10.07 8.48
N ARG A 144 21.46 -11.14 9.29
CA ARG A 144 22.58 -11.60 10.12
C ARG A 144 23.70 -12.28 9.31
N LEU A 145 24.03 -11.71 8.16
CA LEU A 145 25.14 -12.12 7.29
C LEU A 145 26.30 -11.15 7.46
N ASN A 146 27.53 -11.67 7.39
CA ASN A 146 28.74 -10.90 7.66
C ASN A 146 28.89 -9.66 6.78
N GLY A 147 28.36 -9.67 5.55
CA GLY A 147 28.35 -8.49 4.68
C GLY A 147 27.66 -7.28 5.32
N TYR A 148 26.49 -7.47 5.93
CA TYR A 148 25.80 -6.39 6.66
C TYR A 148 26.40 -6.15 8.04
N LEU A 149 26.73 -7.23 8.78
CA LEU A 149 27.28 -7.10 10.13
C LEU A 149 28.62 -6.34 10.14
N TYR A 150 29.45 -6.50 9.12
CA TYR A 150 30.69 -5.74 8.97
C TYR A 150 30.42 -4.26 8.69
N GLN A 151 29.44 -3.94 7.84
CA GLN A 151 29.05 -2.54 7.55
C GLN A 151 28.63 -1.79 8.83
N ILE A 152 27.94 -2.46 9.75
CA ILE A 152 27.54 -1.89 11.04
C ILE A 152 28.57 -2.10 12.15
N ARG A 153 29.77 -2.59 11.83
CA ARG A 153 30.86 -2.88 12.79
C ARG A 153 30.50 -3.90 13.89
N ALA A 154 29.52 -4.75 13.64
CA ALA A 154 29.12 -5.84 14.54
C ALA A 154 29.91 -7.14 14.29
N ALA A 155 30.61 -7.25 13.15
CA ALA A 155 31.49 -8.35 12.83
C ALA A 155 32.88 -7.83 12.39
N PRO A 156 33.96 -8.58 12.66
CA PRO A 156 35.32 -8.15 12.31
C PRO A 156 35.65 -8.26 10.82
N SER A 157 34.89 -9.06 10.06
CA SER A 157 35.09 -9.30 8.62
C SER A 157 33.75 -9.44 7.89
N ASP A 158 33.71 -9.10 6.60
CA ASP A 158 32.57 -9.30 5.72
C ASP A 158 32.58 -10.67 5.01
N GLU A 159 33.60 -11.48 5.23
CA GLU A 159 33.79 -12.77 4.58
C GLU A 159 32.82 -13.83 5.09
N CYS A 160 32.35 -14.68 4.18
CA CYS A 160 31.56 -15.85 4.55
C CYS A 160 32.46 -16.90 5.23
N PRO A 161 31.96 -17.64 6.23
CA PRO A 161 32.68 -18.78 6.81
C PRO A 161 33.08 -19.88 5.82
N CYS A 162 32.55 -19.86 4.59
CA CYS A 162 33.01 -20.76 3.52
C CYS A 162 34.31 -20.31 2.82
N GLY A 163 34.81 -19.11 3.12
CA GLY A 163 36.09 -18.58 2.60
C GLY A 163 36.11 -18.16 1.13
N ARG A 164 34.99 -18.22 0.41
CA ARG A 164 34.98 -17.99 -1.06
C ARG A 164 34.65 -16.57 -1.49
N ALA A 165 33.89 -15.83 -0.67
CA ALA A 165 33.40 -14.50 -1.00
C ALA A 165 32.86 -13.80 0.26
N LYS A 166 32.56 -12.52 0.10
CA LYS A 166 31.77 -11.73 1.06
C LYS A 166 30.40 -12.37 1.28
N GLU A 167 29.96 -12.45 2.54
CA GLU A 167 28.67 -13.04 2.91
C GLU A 167 27.52 -12.09 2.62
N THR A 168 27.11 -12.05 1.35
CA THR A 168 25.93 -11.32 0.88
C THR A 168 24.71 -12.24 0.79
N VAL A 169 23.51 -11.66 0.66
CA VAL A 169 22.28 -12.42 0.40
C VAL A 169 22.41 -13.28 -0.86
N GLU A 170 23.02 -12.76 -1.93
CA GLU A 170 23.23 -13.52 -3.18
C GLU A 170 24.20 -14.69 -2.99
N HIS A 171 25.29 -14.46 -2.26
CA HIS A 171 26.22 -15.55 -1.94
C HIS A 171 25.51 -16.63 -1.11
N PHE A 172 24.80 -16.23 -0.06
CA PHE A 172 24.03 -17.12 0.80
C PHE A 172 23.00 -17.95 0.00
N LEU A 173 22.15 -17.28 -0.79
CA LEU A 173 21.04 -17.88 -1.53
C LEU A 173 21.44 -18.65 -2.79
N PHE A 174 22.59 -18.38 -3.41
CA PHE A 174 22.95 -19.05 -4.69
C PHE A 174 24.33 -19.70 -4.76
N ARG A 175 25.32 -19.29 -3.96
CA ARG A 175 26.74 -19.66 -4.19
C ARG A 175 27.44 -20.36 -3.04
N CYS A 176 27.00 -20.18 -1.81
CA CYS A 176 27.67 -20.69 -0.62
C CYS A 176 27.69 -22.23 -0.58
N ILE A 177 28.86 -22.85 -0.60
CA ILE A 177 28.98 -24.31 -0.62
C ILE A 177 28.45 -24.99 0.63
N LYS A 178 28.47 -24.29 1.78
CA LYS A 178 28.01 -24.82 3.06
C LYS A 178 26.54 -25.21 3.02
N TRP A 179 25.74 -24.51 2.22
CA TRP A 179 24.29 -24.68 2.15
C TRP A 179 23.84 -25.47 0.92
N THR A 180 24.74 -26.19 0.25
CA THR A 180 24.42 -26.91 -0.99
C THR A 180 23.32 -27.95 -0.81
N ALA A 181 23.29 -28.64 0.33
CA ALA A 181 22.26 -29.63 0.64
C ALA A 181 20.86 -28.99 0.73
N GLN A 182 20.72 -27.97 1.58
CA GLN A 182 19.46 -27.24 1.77
C GLN A 182 19.03 -26.52 0.47
N ARG A 183 19.99 -26.09 -0.35
CA ARG A 183 19.72 -25.42 -1.62
C ARG A 183 19.08 -26.36 -2.64
N LYS A 184 19.34 -27.67 -2.61
CA LYS A 184 18.73 -28.62 -3.56
C LYS A 184 17.21 -28.55 -3.49
N ASP A 185 16.64 -28.60 -2.29
CA ASP A 185 15.19 -28.55 -2.09
C ASP A 185 14.59 -27.23 -2.57
N MET A 186 15.29 -26.11 -2.32
CA MET A 186 14.89 -24.79 -2.83
C MET A 186 14.90 -24.76 -4.36
N MET A 187 15.91 -25.35 -4.99
CA MET A 187 16.10 -25.34 -6.44
C MET A 187 15.13 -26.25 -7.18
N LEU A 188 14.63 -27.33 -6.55
CA LEU A 188 13.58 -28.18 -7.12
C LEU A 188 12.27 -27.42 -7.36
N GLN A 189 12.02 -26.35 -6.60
CA GLN A 189 10.81 -25.54 -6.71
C GLN A 189 10.95 -24.35 -7.70
N CYS A 190 12.11 -24.23 -8.37
CA CYS A 190 12.42 -23.09 -9.22
C CYS A 190 12.69 -23.51 -10.68
N VAL A 191 12.30 -22.66 -11.63
CA VAL A 191 12.63 -22.85 -13.05
C VAL A 191 14.12 -22.55 -13.27
N GLU A 192 14.81 -23.34 -14.09
CA GLU A 192 16.26 -23.19 -14.34
C GLU A 192 16.66 -21.77 -14.77
N ALA A 193 15.84 -21.12 -15.62
CA ALA A 193 16.06 -19.76 -16.08
C ALA A 193 16.06 -18.71 -14.95
N LYS A 194 15.51 -19.03 -13.77
CA LYS A 194 15.41 -18.12 -12.63
C LYS A 194 16.33 -18.51 -11.46
N ARG A 195 17.21 -19.51 -11.62
CA ARG A 195 18.06 -20.11 -10.57
C ARG A 195 18.96 -19.13 -9.79
N GLY A 196 19.31 -17.99 -10.37
CA GLY A 196 20.10 -16.92 -9.74
C GLY A 196 19.38 -15.58 -9.63
N ASN A 197 18.07 -15.55 -9.89
CA ASN A 197 17.31 -14.30 -9.90
C ASN A 197 16.84 -13.98 -8.47
N LEU A 198 17.45 -12.95 -7.87
CA LEU A 198 17.15 -12.51 -6.50
C LEU A 198 15.69 -12.04 -6.36
N SER A 199 15.20 -11.26 -7.32
CA SER A 199 13.82 -10.76 -7.33
C SER A 199 12.81 -11.90 -7.34
N PHE A 200 13.04 -12.93 -8.15
CA PHE A 200 12.16 -14.11 -8.23
C PHE A 200 12.05 -14.84 -6.89
N HIS A 201 13.17 -15.09 -6.22
CA HIS A 201 13.22 -15.83 -4.95
C HIS A 201 12.69 -15.01 -3.77
N LEU A 202 12.76 -13.68 -3.85
CA LEU A 202 12.32 -12.79 -2.77
C LEU A 202 10.97 -12.12 -3.05
N GLY A 203 10.28 -12.49 -4.14
CA GLY A 203 8.96 -11.97 -4.49
C GLY A 203 8.97 -10.48 -4.85
N GLY A 204 10.05 -10.00 -5.47
CA GLY A 204 10.17 -8.64 -6.01
C GLY A 204 10.12 -8.63 -7.53
N LYS A 205 9.83 -7.47 -8.11
CA LYS A 205 9.79 -7.28 -9.57
C LYS A 205 11.21 -7.12 -10.12
N ALA A 206 11.66 -8.02 -10.97
CA ALA A 206 12.92 -7.86 -11.68
C ALA A 206 12.81 -6.79 -12.78
N VAL A 207 13.94 -6.20 -13.16
CA VAL A 207 13.99 -5.22 -14.28
C VAL A 207 13.57 -5.86 -15.61
N SER A 208 13.79 -7.16 -15.76
CA SER A 208 13.37 -7.95 -16.93
C SER A 208 11.87 -8.26 -16.97
N ASP A 209 11.14 -8.04 -15.87
CA ASP A 209 9.74 -8.45 -15.77
C ASP A 209 8.83 -7.39 -16.40
N GLY A 210 7.77 -7.86 -17.05
CA GLY A 210 6.78 -7.00 -17.72
C GLY A 210 5.98 -6.12 -16.77
N GLN A 211 5.08 -5.31 -17.34
CA GLN A 211 4.22 -4.43 -16.55
C GLN A 211 3.21 -5.22 -15.70
N GLU A 212 2.67 -6.31 -16.25
CA GLU A 212 1.85 -7.29 -15.53
C GLU A 212 2.76 -8.40 -14.99
N TRP A 213 3.04 -8.35 -13.69
CA TRP A 213 3.86 -9.32 -13.01
C TRP A 213 3.26 -9.64 -11.64
N THR A 214 3.39 -10.90 -11.22
CA THR A 214 2.96 -11.39 -9.92
C THR A 214 4.09 -12.17 -9.23
N PRO A 215 4.26 -12.01 -7.91
CA PRO A 215 5.22 -12.81 -7.14
C PRO A 215 4.90 -14.31 -7.20
N ASN A 216 5.93 -15.14 -7.41
CA ASN A 216 5.78 -16.59 -7.31
C ASN A 216 5.89 -17.03 -5.84
N MET A 217 4.75 -17.27 -5.19
CA MET A 217 4.71 -17.65 -3.78
C MET A 217 5.37 -19.00 -3.49
N LYS A 218 5.41 -19.95 -4.44
CA LYS A 218 6.10 -21.24 -4.24
C LYS A 218 7.61 -21.03 -4.10
N ALA A 219 8.20 -20.21 -4.98
CA ALA A 219 9.61 -19.87 -4.95
C ALA A 219 9.98 -19.08 -3.68
N VAL A 220 9.14 -18.12 -3.28
CA VAL A 220 9.33 -17.35 -2.05
C VAL A 220 9.30 -18.25 -0.83
N ARG A 221 8.30 -19.11 -0.70
CA ARG A 221 8.20 -20.06 0.42
C ARG A 221 9.39 -21.00 0.46
N ALA A 222 9.81 -21.56 -0.69
CA ALA A 222 10.99 -22.41 -0.76
C ALA A 222 12.27 -21.67 -0.28
N THR A 223 12.42 -20.40 -0.64
CA THR A 223 13.54 -19.56 -0.20
C THR A 223 13.52 -19.29 1.30
N ILE A 224 12.34 -19.05 1.86
CA ILE A 224 12.17 -18.86 3.31
C ILE A 224 12.47 -20.15 4.05
N GLN A 225 11.94 -21.29 3.59
CA GLN A 225 12.19 -22.60 4.20
C GLN A 225 13.68 -22.97 4.16
N PHE A 226 14.36 -22.67 3.05
CA PHE A 226 15.82 -22.77 2.97
C PHE A 226 16.51 -21.96 4.07
N ALA A 227 16.16 -20.67 4.19
CA ALA A 227 16.79 -19.78 5.15
C ALA A 227 16.54 -20.21 6.60
N ILE A 228 15.32 -20.66 6.92
CA ILE A 228 14.97 -21.22 8.23
C ILE A 228 15.77 -22.50 8.50
N ALA A 229 15.82 -23.43 7.55
CA ALA A 229 16.55 -24.70 7.69
C ALA A 229 18.06 -24.50 7.91
N THR A 230 18.64 -23.39 7.43
CA THR A 230 20.05 -23.08 7.70
C THR A 230 20.31 -22.60 9.13
N GLY A 231 19.30 -22.08 9.82
CA GLY A 231 19.44 -21.41 11.12
C GLY A 231 20.33 -20.15 11.12
N ARG A 232 20.87 -19.74 9.96
CA ARG A 232 21.89 -18.68 9.87
C ARG A 232 21.36 -17.30 10.26
N LEU A 233 20.06 -17.07 10.04
CA LEU A 233 19.37 -15.80 10.21
C LEU A 233 18.59 -15.67 11.52
N GLU A 234 18.53 -16.73 12.32
CA GLU A 234 17.78 -16.71 13.58
C GLU A 234 18.50 -15.84 14.64
N GLN A 235 17.71 -15.18 15.47
CA GLN A 235 18.22 -14.58 16.71
C GLN A 235 18.43 -15.72 17.72
N ARG A 236 19.68 -15.92 18.13
CA ARG A 236 20.03 -16.74 19.29
C ARG A 236 19.61 -16.04 20.57
#